data_AF-A0A833UEL2-F1
#
_entry.id   AF-A0A833UEL2-F1
#
_cell.length_a   1.000
_cell.length_b   1.000
_cell.length_c   1.000
_cell.angle_alpha   90.00
_cell.angle_beta   90.00
_cell.angle_gamma   90.00
#
_symmetry.space_group_name_H-M   'P 1'
#
loop_
_entity.id
_entity.type
_entity.pdbx_description
1 polymer ?
#
loop_
_entity_poly.entity_id
_entity_poly.type
_entity_poly.pdbx_seq_one_letter_code
_entity_poly.pdbx_strand_id
1 'polypeptide(L)'
;MWLKTKKFVDRVKQWWSSYQFQGAPSFNFAKKLKALKRDLKLWNMQSLGNIGANKKIKMMEIQEIERLQEKQPLAQEEQEQKTSLVVDLERMILLEEVSWRKKSRVLWLKEGNQSMNFFHRIADSHKRHNKIEVPKIDGVECREEQVIHNHVIDFFEKLLTEQVG
;
A
#
# COMPACT_ATOMS: atom_id res chain seq x y z
N MET A 1 -3.15 5.91 -0.62
CA MET A 1 -3.68 7.16 -1.20
C MET A 1 -2.81 8.33 -0.73
N TRP A 2 -1.54 8.35 -1.16
CA TRP A 2 -0.52 9.36 -0.82
C TRP A 2 -0.20 10.27 -2.02
N LEU A 3 -0.48 9.80 -3.23
CA LEU A 3 -0.35 10.56 -4.49
C LEU A 3 -1.19 11.85 -4.53
N LYS A 4 -2.21 11.97 -3.66
CA LYS A 4 -3.11 13.14 -3.59
C LYS A 4 -2.73 14.16 -2.52
N THR A 5 -1.72 13.90 -1.68
CA THR A 5 -1.31 14.88 -0.67
C THR A 5 -0.46 15.97 -1.33
N LYS A 6 -0.74 17.24 -1.01
CA LYS A 6 -0.04 18.40 -1.60
C LYS A 6 1.49 18.36 -1.41
N LYS A 7 1.98 17.66 -0.39
CA LYS A 7 3.42 17.52 -0.06
C LYS A 7 4.10 16.30 -0.70
N PHE A 8 3.39 15.55 -1.55
CA PHE A 8 3.89 14.31 -2.13
C PHE A 8 5.17 14.51 -2.94
N VAL A 9 5.13 15.42 -3.92
CA VAL A 9 6.23 15.64 -4.86
C VAL A 9 7.47 16.16 -4.12
N ASP A 10 7.29 17.10 -3.20
CA ASP A 10 8.39 17.69 -2.42
C ASP A 10 9.10 16.65 -1.57
N ARG A 11 8.32 15.77 -0.93
CA ARG A 11 8.87 14.71 -0.08
C ARG A 11 9.62 13.65 -0.89
N VAL A 12 9.11 13.27 -2.06
CA VAL A 12 9.83 12.34 -2.96
C VAL A 12 11.12 12.96 -3.46
N LYS A 13 11.12 14.23 -3.86
CA LYS A 13 12.34 14.94 -4.27
C LYS A 13 13.38 14.95 -3.16
N GLN A 14 12.97 15.25 -1.93
CA GLN A 14 13.87 15.25 -0.77
C GLN A 14 14.52 13.87 -0.56
N TRP A 15 13.74 12.80 -0.57
CA TRP A 15 14.28 11.44 -0.43
C TRP A 15 15.20 11.06 -1.59
N TRP A 16 14.79 11.36 -2.83
CA TRP A 16 15.55 11.00 -4.03
C TRP A 16 16.95 11.62 -4.05
N SER A 17 17.05 12.88 -3.60
CA SER A 17 18.32 13.60 -3.46
C SER A 17 19.16 13.08 -2.29
N SER A 18 18.54 12.56 -1.23
CA SER A 18 19.24 12.03 -0.05
C SER A 18 19.90 10.65 -0.28
N TYR A 19 19.41 9.89 -1.26
CA TYR A 19 19.95 8.56 -1.53
C TYR A 19 21.28 8.64 -2.28
N GLN A 20 22.34 8.12 -1.67
CA GLN A 20 23.63 7.93 -2.32
C GLN A 20 24.04 6.46 -2.30
N PHE A 21 24.44 5.95 -3.46
CA PHE A 21 24.92 4.59 -3.65
C PHE A 21 26.15 4.63 -4.56
N GLN A 22 27.09 3.72 -4.34
CA GLN A 22 28.28 3.56 -5.18
C GLN A 22 28.05 2.39 -6.16
N GLY A 23 28.48 2.55 -7.40
CA GLY A 23 28.35 1.54 -8.46
C GLY A 23 27.94 2.14 -9.80
N ALA A 24 27.62 1.27 -10.76
CA ALA A 24 27.14 1.66 -12.09
C ALA A 24 25.84 2.48 -12.00
N PRO A 25 25.58 3.39 -12.96
CA PRO A 25 24.37 4.22 -12.96
C PRO A 25 23.06 3.42 -12.88
N SER A 26 22.98 2.27 -13.56
CA SER A 26 21.85 1.34 -13.52
C SER A 26 21.63 0.73 -12.13
N PHE A 27 22.71 0.34 -11.46
CA PHE A 27 22.69 -0.18 -10.09
C PHE A 27 22.24 0.89 -9.10
N ASN A 28 22.80 2.10 -9.19
CA ASN A 28 22.43 3.22 -8.34
C ASN A 28 20.95 3.58 -8.50
N PHE A 29 20.46 3.61 -9.74
CA PHE A 29 19.05 3.85 -10.02
C PHE A 29 18.14 2.77 -9.41
N ALA A 30 18.47 1.49 -9.60
CA ALA A 30 17.69 0.39 -9.01
C ALA A 30 17.68 0.44 -7.47
N LYS A 31 18.80 0.79 -6.83
CA LYS A 31 18.89 0.96 -5.38
C LYS A 31 18.09 2.17 -4.89
N LYS A 32 18.12 3.31 -5.60
CA LYS A 32 17.27 4.46 -5.32
C LYS A 32 15.79 4.12 -5.39
N LEU A 33 15.36 3.36 -6.39
CA LEU A 33 13.97 2.89 -6.49
C LEU A 33 13.58 1.96 -5.33
N LYS A 34 14.47 1.04 -4.92
CA LYS A 34 14.23 0.16 -3.75
C LYS A 34 14.10 0.96 -2.45
N ALA A 35 14.97 1.94 -2.24
CA ALA A 35 14.90 2.83 -1.07
C ALA A 35 13.63 3.67 -1.08
N LEU A 36 13.30 4.29 -2.22
CA LEU A 36 12.08 5.08 -2.38
C LEU A 36 10.82 4.25 -2.11
N LYS A 37 10.76 3.01 -2.60
CA LYS A 37 9.65 2.09 -2.32
C LYS A 37 9.47 1.83 -0.82
N ARG A 38 10.56 1.69 -0.07
CA ARG A 38 10.52 1.48 1.39
C ARG A 38 9.96 2.72 2.09
N ASP A 39 10.50 3.89 1.78
CA ASP A 39 10.09 5.14 2.44
C ASP A 39 8.66 5.52 2.09
N LEU A 40 8.23 5.27 0.85
CA LEU A 40 6.83 5.40 0.44
C LEU A 40 5.90 4.46 1.20
N LYS A 41 6.32 3.22 1.47
CA LYS A 41 5.53 2.30 2.30
C LYS A 41 5.42 2.81 3.73
N LEU A 42 6.55 3.22 4.33
CA LEU A 42 6.59 3.75 5.69
C LEU A 42 5.71 5.01 5.81
N TRP A 43 5.85 5.92 4.86
CA TRP A 43 5.08 7.16 4.82
C TRP A 43 3.60 6.92 4.52
N ASN A 44 3.25 5.93 3.71
CA ASN A 44 1.87 5.51 3.54
C ASN A 44 1.30 4.94 4.85
N MET A 45 2.08 4.22 5.65
CA MET A 45 1.65 3.75 6.99
C MET A 45 1.54 4.88 8.00
N GLN A 46 2.44 5.87 7.97
CA GLN A 46 2.43 7.01 8.90
C GLN A 46 1.37 8.06 8.55
N SER A 47 1.21 8.39 7.27
CA SER A 47 0.33 9.50 6.83
C SER A 47 -1.13 9.13 6.74
N LEU A 48 -1.44 7.86 6.46
CA LEU A 48 -2.81 7.36 6.49
C LEU A 48 -3.13 6.68 7.84
N GLY A 49 -2.14 6.61 8.73
CA GLY A 49 -2.17 5.74 9.90
C GLY A 49 -2.24 4.27 9.49
N ASN A 50 -1.96 3.38 10.43
CA ASN A 50 -2.51 2.05 10.34
C ASN A 50 -4.03 2.23 10.42
N ILE A 51 -4.72 2.29 9.26
CA ILE A 51 -6.16 2.57 9.18
C ILE A 51 -6.92 1.68 10.17
N GLY A 52 -6.50 0.41 10.31
CA GLY A 52 -7.04 -0.49 11.32
C GLY A 52 -6.82 -0.04 12.76
N ALA A 53 -5.62 0.46 13.11
CA ALA A 53 -5.35 0.98 14.46
C ALA A 53 -6.09 2.30 14.74
N ASN A 54 -6.11 3.23 13.80
CA ASN A 54 -6.85 4.49 13.95
C ASN A 54 -8.37 4.26 14.03
N LYS A 55 -8.90 3.32 13.23
CA LYS A 55 -10.29 2.87 13.32
C LYS A 55 -10.59 2.31 14.72
N LYS A 56 -9.68 1.48 15.26
CA LYS A 56 -9.82 0.91 16.60
C LYS A 56 -9.80 1.97 17.69
N ILE A 57 -8.91 2.96 17.60
CA ILE A 57 -8.82 4.08 18.55
C ILE A 57 -10.11 4.92 18.50
N LYS A 58 -10.53 5.37 17.32
CA LYS A 58 -11.78 6.15 17.17
C LYS A 58 -13.00 5.36 17.65
N MET A 59 -13.02 4.04 17.44
CA MET A 59 -14.10 3.19 17.94
C MET A 59 -14.08 3.06 19.47
N MET A 60 -12.91 2.99 20.11
CA MET A 60 -12.80 3.05 21.57
C MET A 60 -13.24 4.40 22.13
N GLU A 61 -12.88 5.52 21.48
CA GLU A 61 -13.30 6.86 21.88
C GLU A 61 -14.83 7.01 21.81
N ILE A 62 -15.46 6.52 20.73
CA ILE A 62 -16.92 6.50 20.59
C ILE A 62 -17.56 5.63 21.68
N GLN A 63 -17.01 4.45 21.95
CA GLN A 63 -17.51 3.55 23.00
C GLN A 63 -17.44 4.17 24.40
N GLU A 64 -16.39 4.93 24.70
CA GLU A 64 -16.29 5.61 26.00
C GLU A 64 -17.32 6.74 26.11
N ILE A 65 -17.55 7.51 25.05
CA ILE A 65 -18.61 8.54 25.04
C ILE A 65 -20.00 7.88 25.19
N GLU A 66 -20.24 6.75 24.54
CA GLU A 66 -21.49 5.98 24.69
C GLU A 66 -21.69 5.46 26.11
N ARG A 67 -20.62 4.98 26.75
CA ARG A 67 -20.65 4.54 28.15
C ARG A 67 -20.92 5.69 29.13
N LEU A 68 -20.42 6.89 28.83
CA LEU A 68 -20.73 8.10 29.61
C LEU A 68 -22.19 8.52 29.41
N GLN A 69 -22.70 8.42 28.18
CA GLN A 69 -24.09 8.69 27.82
C GLN A 69 -25.10 7.79 28.57
N GLU A 70 -24.74 6.54 28.87
CA GLU A 70 -25.58 5.63 29.68
C GLU A 70 -25.73 6.09 31.14
N LYS A 71 -24.75 6.83 31.67
CA LYS A 71 -24.73 7.28 33.07
C LYS A 71 -25.30 8.69 33.25
N GLN A 72 -25.15 9.53 32.22
CA GLN A 72 -25.50 10.94 32.26
C GLN A 72 -25.82 11.45 30.83
N PRO A 73 -26.78 12.39 30.67
CA PRO A 73 -26.94 13.11 29.42
C PRO A 73 -25.64 13.82 29.01
N LEU A 74 -25.21 13.60 27.77
CA LEU A 74 -24.00 14.23 27.22
C LEU A 74 -24.17 15.76 27.14
N ALA A 75 -23.08 16.48 27.42
CA ALA A 75 -23.02 17.90 27.11
C ALA A 75 -23.03 18.13 25.58
N GLN A 76 -23.45 19.31 25.14
CA GLN A 76 -23.48 19.65 23.72
C GLN A 76 -22.12 19.46 23.04
N GLU A 77 -21.03 19.82 23.72
CA GLU A 77 -19.66 19.67 23.23
C GLU A 77 -19.28 18.19 23.03
N GLU A 78 -19.69 17.30 23.94
CA GLU A 78 -19.45 15.86 23.83
C GLU A 78 -20.27 15.23 22.70
N GLN A 79 -21.49 15.73 22.48
CA GLN A 79 -22.35 15.32 21.36
C GLN A 79 -21.74 15.72 20.00
N GLU A 80 -21.20 16.94 19.91
CA GLU A 80 -20.47 17.43 18.73
C GLU A 80 -19.19 16.62 18.48
N GLN A 81 -18.43 16.31 19.55
CA GLN A 81 -17.24 15.47 19.48
C GLN A 81 -17.58 14.05 19.00
N LYS A 82 -18.64 13.42 19.54
CA LYS A 82 -19.13 12.10 19.08
C LYS A 82 -19.46 12.12 17.60
N THR A 83 -20.19 13.13 17.15
CA THR A 83 -20.58 13.30 15.75
C THR A 83 -19.35 13.44 14.85
N SER A 84 -18.38 14.26 15.23
CA SER A 84 -17.12 14.41 14.49
C SER A 84 -16.33 13.10 14.40
N LEU A 85 -16.26 12.33 15.49
CA LEU A 85 -15.56 11.04 15.52
C LEU A 85 -16.23 10.01 14.61
N VAL A 86 -17.56 9.96 14.57
CA VAL A 86 -18.34 9.09 13.68
C VAL A 86 -18.10 9.45 12.22
N VAL A 87 -18.17 10.74 11.86
CA VAL A 87 -17.92 11.21 10.48
C VAL A 87 -16.51 10.87 10.02
N ASP A 88 -15.51 11.04 10.90
CA ASP A 88 -14.13 10.65 10.61
C ASP A 88 -13.98 9.14 10.42
N LEU A 89 -14.65 8.35 11.25
CA LEU A 89 -14.66 6.88 11.17
C LEU A 89 -15.25 6.40 9.84
N GLU A 90 -16.39 6.96 9.43
CA GLU A 90 -17.03 6.69 8.14
C GLU A 90 -16.13 7.05 6.97
N ARG A 91 -15.49 8.23 7.02
CA ARG A 91 -14.52 8.65 6.02
C ARG A 91 -13.35 7.66 5.91
N MET A 92 -12.83 7.18 7.05
CA MET A 92 -11.76 6.18 7.07
C MET A 92 -12.18 4.85 6.46
N ILE A 93 -13.39 4.37 6.76
CA ILE A 93 -13.95 3.12 6.19
C ILE A 93 -14.09 3.23 4.67
N LEU A 94 -14.62 4.35 4.18
CA LEU A 94 -14.75 4.58 2.74
C LEU A 94 -13.39 4.59 2.03
N LEU A 95 -12.39 5.24 2.63
CA LEU A 95 -11.02 5.26 2.07
C LEU A 95 -10.38 3.87 2.02
N GLU A 96 -10.65 3.05 3.04
CA GLU A 96 -10.22 1.65 3.09
C GLU A 96 -10.88 0.83 1.97
N GLU A 97 -12.21 0.95 1.81
CA GLU A 97 -12.95 0.26 0.76
C GLU A 97 -12.43 0.63 -0.64
N VAL A 98 -12.25 1.93 -0.91
CA VAL A 98 -11.70 2.42 -2.18
C VAL A 98 -10.28 1.88 -2.42
N SER A 99 -9.47 1.79 -1.37
CA SER A 99 -8.12 1.21 -1.45
C SER A 99 -8.17 -0.28 -1.80
N TRP A 100 -9.06 -1.04 -1.18
CA TRP A 100 -9.25 -2.47 -1.46
C TRP A 100 -9.80 -2.72 -2.85
N ARG A 101 -10.76 -1.90 -3.32
CA ARG A 101 -11.29 -1.96 -4.68
C ARG A 101 -10.21 -1.71 -5.73
N LYS A 102 -9.31 -0.75 -5.49
CA LYS A 102 -8.16 -0.51 -6.37
C LYS A 102 -7.18 -1.68 -6.38
N LYS A 103 -6.89 -2.27 -5.23
CA LYS A 103 -5.98 -3.43 -5.11
C LYS A 103 -6.54 -4.69 -5.75
N SER A 104 -7.86 -4.91 -5.66
CA SER A 104 -8.51 -6.09 -6.23
C SER A 104 -8.64 -6.02 -7.76
N ARG A 105 -8.50 -4.82 -8.38
CA ARG A 105 -8.69 -4.57 -9.82
C ARG A 105 -10.10 -4.91 -10.33
N VAL A 106 -11.08 -5.01 -9.43
CA VAL A 106 -12.48 -5.31 -9.78
C VAL A 106 -13.19 -4.01 -10.14
N LEU A 107 -13.46 -3.81 -11.43
CA LEU A 107 -14.09 -2.61 -11.99
C LEU A 107 -15.64 -2.63 -11.96
N TRP A 108 -16.25 -3.80 -11.73
CA TRP A 108 -17.65 -4.08 -12.11
C TRP A 108 -18.62 -4.38 -10.94
N LEU A 109 -18.28 -4.07 -9.69
CA LEU A 109 -19.22 -4.26 -8.58
C LEU A 109 -20.11 -3.02 -8.41
N LYS A 110 -21.33 -3.13 -8.96
CA LYS A 110 -22.47 -2.24 -8.70
C LYS A 110 -22.82 -2.32 -7.21
N GLU A 111 -23.08 -1.17 -6.59
CA GLU A 111 -23.40 -1.02 -5.16
C GLU A 111 -24.40 -2.08 -4.68
N GLY A 112 -23.99 -2.88 -3.70
CA GLY A 112 -24.81 -3.99 -3.22
C GLY A 112 -24.04 -4.95 -2.32
N ASN A 113 -23.90 -4.55 -1.05
CA ASN A 113 -23.72 -5.42 0.12
C ASN A 113 -22.73 -6.60 0.05
N GLN A 114 -21.59 -6.45 -0.63
CA GLN A 114 -20.53 -7.46 -0.56
C GLN A 114 -19.32 -6.93 0.21
N SER A 115 -19.29 -7.38 1.47
CA SER A 115 -18.31 -7.13 2.53
C SER A 115 -16.87 -6.91 2.07
N MET A 116 -16.15 -6.05 2.79
CA MET A 116 -14.69 -5.84 2.72
C MET A 116 -13.91 -7.16 2.53
N ASN A 117 -14.39 -8.25 3.14
CA ASN A 117 -13.85 -9.61 3.03
C ASN A 117 -13.78 -10.14 1.58
N PHE A 118 -14.74 -9.80 0.71
CA PHE A 118 -14.70 -10.16 -0.70
C PHE A 118 -13.49 -9.51 -1.40
N PHE A 119 -13.33 -8.20 -1.24
CA PHE A 119 -12.20 -7.48 -1.83
C PHE A 119 -10.86 -7.94 -1.27
N HIS A 120 -10.80 -8.23 0.04
CA HIS A 120 -9.64 -8.87 0.67
C HIS A 120 -9.30 -10.20 0.00
N ARG A 121 -10.28 -11.11 -0.14
CA ARG A 121 -10.07 -12.43 -0.75
C ARG A 121 -9.55 -12.34 -2.18
N ILE A 122 -10.09 -11.44 -3.00
CA ILE A 122 -9.64 -11.25 -4.39
C ILE A 122 -8.25 -10.64 -4.44
N ALA A 123 -7.97 -9.60 -3.64
CA ALA A 123 -6.65 -8.98 -3.57
C ALA A 123 -5.58 -9.98 -3.09
N ASP A 124 -5.90 -10.81 -2.09
CA ASP A 124 -5.02 -11.86 -1.61
C ASP A 124 -4.83 -12.98 -2.64
N SER A 125 -5.86 -13.32 -3.41
CA SER A 125 -5.75 -14.26 -4.52
C SER A 125 -4.78 -13.75 -5.59
N HIS A 126 -4.92 -12.50 -6.03
CA HIS A 126 -3.97 -11.88 -6.95
C HIS A 126 -2.57 -11.78 -6.36
N LYS A 127 -2.43 -11.46 -5.07
CA LYS A 127 -1.14 -11.43 -4.39
C LYS A 127 -0.47 -12.81 -4.37
N ARG A 128 -1.24 -13.89 -4.14
CA ARG A 128 -0.75 -15.27 -4.21
C ARG A 128 -0.33 -15.66 -5.63
N HIS A 129 -1.18 -15.37 -6.62
CA HIS A 129 -0.90 -15.69 -8.02
C HIS A 129 0.33 -14.94 -8.56
N ASN A 130 0.49 -13.66 -8.20
CA ASN A 130 1.62 -12.84 -8.65
C ASN A 130 2.89 -13.02 -7.80
N LYS A 131 2.84 -13.86 -6.76
CA LYS A 131 4.02 -14.18 -5.95
C LYS A 131 4.87 -15.19 -6.73
N ILE A 132 5.98 -14.73 -7.28
CA ILE A 132 6.99 -15.61 -7.87
C ILE A 132 7.76 -16.24 -6.71
N GLU A 133 7.52 -17.54 -6.46
CA GLU A 133 8.25 -18.30 -5.44
C GLU A 133 9.54 -18.91 -5.99
N VAL A 134 9.50 -19.43 -7.22
CA VAL A 134 10.65 -20.00 -7.92
C VAL A 134 10.59 -19.57 -9.39
N PRO A 135 11.63 -18.92 -9.94
CA PRO A 135 11.68 -18.61 -11.35
C PRO A 135 11.85 -19.90 -12.17
N LYS A 136 11.20 -19.95 -13.34
CA LYS A 136 11.37 -21.03 -14.31
C LYS A 136 12.24 -20.53 -15.47
N ILE A 137 13.34 -21.22 -15.72
CA ILE A 137 14.21 -20.99 -16.87
C ILE A 137 13.95 -22.15 -17.84
N ASP A 138 13.52 -21.84 -19.06
CA ASP A 138 13.17 -22.82 -20.09
C ASP A 138 12.20 -23.93 -19.61
N GLY A 139 11.26 -23.56 -18.74
CA GLY A 139 10.26 -24.48 -18.18
C GLY A 139 10.70 -25.26 -16.93
N VAL A 140 11.99 -25.19 -16.56
CA VAL A 140 12.54 -25.88 -15.38
C VAL A 140 12.62 -24.92 -14.20
N GLU A 141 12.19 -25.38 -13.02
CA GLU A 141 12.32 -24.61 -11.78
C GLU A 141 13.79 -24.47 -11.36
N CYS A 142 14.28 -23.24 -11.29
CA CYS A 142 15.65 -22.96 -10.87
C CYS A 142 15.66 -22.30 -9.50
N ARG A 143 16.34 -22.92 -8.54
CA ARG A 143 16.50 -22.42 -7.15
C ARG A 143 17.90 -21.92 -6.86
N GLU A 144 18.85 -22.18 -7.75
CA GLU A 144 20.24 -21.79 -7.60
C GLU A 144 20.43 -20.33 -8.00
N GLU A 145 20.88 -19.51 -7.04
CA GLU A 145 20.99 -18.05 -7.21
C GLU A 145 21.94 -17.67 -8.34
N GLN A 146 23.06 -18.39 -8.50
CA GLN A 146 24.04 -18.14 -9.56
C GLN A 146 23.45 -18.39 -10.95
N VAL A 147 22.68 -19.47 -11.12
CA VAL A 147 22.04 -19.81 -12.40
C VAL A 147 20.99 -18.76 -12.77
N ILE A 148 20.18 -18.34 -11.80
CA ILE A 148 19.18 -17.28 -12.00
C ILE A 148 19.87 -15.96 -12.37
N HIS A 149 20.94 -15.60 -11.65
CA HIS A 149 21.70 -14.39 -11.90
C HIS A 149 22.28 -14.36 -13.32
N ASN A 150 22.97 -15.43 -13.73
CA ASN A 150 23.58 -15.52 -15.05
C ASN A 150 22.53 -15.51 -16.16
N HIS A 151 21.42 -16.25 -16.01
CA HIS A 151 20.34 -16.23 -16.99
C HIS A 151 19.69 -14.85 -17.14
N VAL A 152 19.52 -14.11 -16.03
CA VAL A 152 19.02 -12.73 -16.07
C VAL A 152 20.01 -11.82 -16.81
N ILE A 153 21.31 -11.94 -16.55
CA ILE A 153 22.33 -11.18 -17.28
C ILE A 153 22.28 -11.51 -18.76
N ASP A 154 22.36 -12.79 -19.14
CA ASP A 154 22.33 -13.24 -20.54
C ASP A 154 21.06 -12.76 -21.26
N PHE A 155 19.91 -12.82 -20.60
CA PHE A 155 18.64 -12.34 -21.14
C PHE A 155 18.68 -10.85 -21.43
N PHE A 156 19.11 -10.03 -20.46
CA PHE A 156 19.16 -8.58 -20.64
C PHE A 156 20.29 -8.14 -21.56
N GLU A 157 21.43 -8.83 -21.58
CA GLU A 157 22.50 -8.59 -22.55
C GLU A 157 21.97 -8.81 -23.96
N LYS A 158 21.36 -9.96 -24.25
CA LYS A 158 20.73 -10.25 -25.56
C LYS A 158 19.64 -9.24 -25.92
N LEU A 159 18.75 -8.92 -24.98
CA LEU A 159 17.66 -7.95 -25.18
C LEU A 159 18.19 -6.54 -25.48
N LEU A 160 19.29 -6.14 -24.84
CA LEU A 160 19.93 -4.84 -25.04
C LEU A 160 20.90 -4.83 -26.23
N THR A 161 21.19 -5.98 -26.83
CA THR A 161 22.06 -6.11 -28.01
C THR A 161 21.33 -6.42 -29.32
N GLU A 162 20.00 -6.39 -29.39
CA GLU A 162 19.32 -6.69 -30.66
C GLU A 162 19.43 -5.56 -31.71
N GLN A 163 20.24 -5.90 -32.72
CA GLN A 163 20.26 -5.53 -34.14
C GLN A 163 20.17 -4.04 -34.48
N VAL A 164 21.37 -3.49 -34.75
CA VAL A 164 21.57 -2.42 -35.72
C VAL A 164 21.05 -2.93 -37.08
N GLY A 165 19.78 -2.67 -37.36
CA GLY A 165 19.21 -2.68 -38.71
C GLY A 165 19.36 -1.31 -39.33
#